data_AF-A0A1K1QFI9-F1
#
_entry.id   AF-A0A1K1QFI9-F1
#
_cell.length_a   1.000
_cell.length_b   1.000
_cell.length_c   1.000
_cell.angle_alpha   90.00
_cell.angle_beta   90.00
_cell.angle_gamma   90.00
#
_symmetry.space_group_name_H-M   'P 1'
#
loop_
_entity.id
_entity.type
_entity.pdbx_description
1 polymer ?
#
loop_
_entity_poly.entity_id
_entity_poly.type
_entity_poly.pdbx_seq_one_letter_code
_entity_poly.pdbx_strand_id
1 'polypeptide(L)' 'MNEAKNGGPAFPFVEPSTECNVATGMTLRDYFAAKAMQGYCAREESINHDMADIASDSYAVADAMLREREN' A
#
# COMPACT_ATOMS: atom_id res chain seq x y z
N MET A 1 20.36 6.23 5.66
CA MET A 1 18.94 6.62 5.58
C MET A 1 18.24 5.49 4.86
N ASN A 2 17.36 4.75 5.55
CA ASN A 2 16.57 3.69 4.92
C ASN A 2 15.54 4.37 4.04
N GLU A 3 15.82 4.50 2.74
CA GLU A 3 14.82 4.83 1.74
C GLU A 3 13.69 3.81 1.91
N ALA A 4 12.57 4.26 2.44
CA ALA A 4 11.44 3.39 2.68
C ALA A 4 10.95 2.94 1.29
N LYS A 5 11.13 1.64 0.99
CA LYS A 5 10.78 0.98 -0.28
C LYS A 5 9.26 0.88 -0.47
N ASN A 6 8.58 2.02 -0.40
CA ASN A 6 7.12 2.10 -0.32
C ASN A 6 6.51 2.39 -1.70
N GLY A 7 7.34 2.47 -2.74
CA GLY A 7 6.95 2.78 -4.11
C GLY A 7 6.59 4.24 -4.38
N GLY A 8 6.83 5.16 -3.43
CA GLY A 8 6.44 6.57 -3.53
C GLY A 8 4.96 6.84 -3.17
N PRO A 9 4.44 8.04 -3.44
CA PRO A 9 3.03 8.36 -3.21
C PRO A 9 2.10 7.58 -4.16
N ALA A 10 0.99 7.04 -3.66
CA ALA A 10 0.03 6.28 -4.47
C ALA A 10 -0.65 7.13 -5.56
N PHE A 11 -0.91 8.39 -5.24
CA PHE A 11 -1.50 9.39 -6.13
C PHE A 11 -0.60 10.63 -6.12
N PRO A 12 0.43 10.68 -6.98
CA PRO A 12 1.35 11.81 -7.01
C PRO A 12 0.60 13.08 -7.44
N PHE A 13 0.63 14.11 -6.59
CA PHE A 13 0.20 15.46 -6.92
C PHE A 13 1.40 16.39 -6.84
N VAL A 14 1.66 17.13 -7.91
CA VAL A 14 2.74 18.12 -7.95
C VAL A 14 2.09 19.49 -8.01
N GLU A 15 2.11 20.21 -6.90
CA GLU A 15 1.69 21.62 -6.89
C GLU A 15 2.77 22.49 -7.56
N PRO A 16 2.43 23.42 -8.48
CA PRO A 16 3.43 24.13 -9.29
C PRO A 16 4.30 25.14 -8.53
N SER A 17 3.98 25.45 -7.26
CA SER A 17 4.68 26.48 -6.52
C SER A 17 4.70 26.20 -5.02
N THR A 18 5.87 26.38 -4.43
CA THR A 18 6.26 26.18 -3.02
C THR A 18 6.68 24.75 -2.67
N GLU A 19 8.00 24.62 -2.48
CA GLU A 19 8.70 23.61 -1.68
C GLU A 19 7.89 22.34 -1.38
N CYS A 20 7.86 21.48 -2.39
CA CYS A 20 7.05 20.29 -2.51
C CYS A 20 7.36 19.29 -1.38
N ASN A 21 6.65 19.42 -0.25
CA ASN A 21 6.56 18.36 0.74
C ASN A 21 5.71 17.24 0.17
N VAL A 22 6.35 16.36 -0.61
CA VAL A 22 5.79 15.10 -1.14
C VAL A 22 5.49 14.16 0.03
N ALA A 23 4.48 14.45 0.85
CA ALA A 23 3.88 13.52 1.81
C ALA A 23 2.60 14.10 2.43
N THR A 24 1.50 14.19 1.68
CA THR A 24 0.15 14.41 2.25
C THR A 24 -0.85 13.32 1.89
N GLY A 25 -0.37 12.16 1.42
CA GLY A 25 -1.22 11.04 0.98
C GLY A 25 -0.64 9.67 1.31
N MET A 26 -1.39 8.62 0.97
CA MET A 26 -0.98 7.22 1.14
C MET A 26 0.24 6.88 0.28
N THR A 27 1.12 6.01 0.78
CA THR A 27 2.16 5.42 -0.07
C THR A 27 1.55 4.40 -1.03
N LEU A 28 2.24 4.09 -2.13
CA LEU A 28 1.78 3.08 -3.07
C LEU A 28 1.67 1.70 -2.42
N ARG A 29 2.56 1.40 -1.47
CA ARG A 29 2.46 0.23 -0.59
C ARG A 29 1.14 0.18 0.17
N ASP A 30 0.77 1.27 0.84
CA ASP A 30 -0.48 1.33 1.62
C ASP A 30 -1.70 1.17 0.71
N TYR A 31 -1.65 1.75 -0.50
CA TYR A 31 -2.72 1.61 -1.48
C TYR A 31 -2.89 0.16 -1.97
N PHE A 32 -1.80 -0.53 -2.30
CA PHE A 32 -1.86 -1.94 -2.69
C PHE A 32 -2.33 -2.82 -1.54
N ALA A 33 -1.87 -2.56 -0.31
CA ALA A 33 -2.33 -3.29 0.86
C ALA A 33 -3.85 -3.08 1.08
N ALA A 34 -4.35 -1.85 0.96
CA ALA A 34 -5.78 -1.57 1.07
C ALA A 34 -6.60 -2.30 -0.01
N LYS A 35 -6.08 -2.40 -1.24
CA LYS A 35 -6.72 -3.16 -2.33
C LYS A 35 -6.74 -4.66 -2.06
N ALA A 36 -5.65 -5.22 -1.55
CA ALA A 36 -5.61 -6.63 -1.16
C ALA A 36 -6.60 -6.92 -0.02
N MET A 37 -6.58 -6.08 1.03
CA MET A 37 -7.48 -6.18 2.19
C MET A 37 -8.95 -6.12 1.77
N GLN A 38 -9.30 -5.24 0.85
CA GLN A 38 -10.67 -5.17 0.30
C GLN A 38 -11.10 -6.52 -0.31
N GLY A 39 -10.21 -7.18 -1.05
CA GLY A 39 -10.47 -8.50 -1.62
C GLY A 39 -10.60 -9.59 -0.56
N TYR A 40 -9.75 -9.57 0.48
CA TYR A 40 -9.83 -10.51 1.60
C TYR A 40 -11.15 -10.36 2.37
N CYS A 41 -11.53 -9.14 2.73
CA CYS A 41 -12.74 -8.85 3.50
C CYS A 41 -14.05 -9.11 2.73
N ALA A 42 -14.00 -9.24 1.40
CA ALA A 42 -15.16 -9.58 0.59
C ALA A 42 -15.48 -11.10 0.60
N ARG A 43 -14.61 -11.93 1.18
CA ARG A 43 -14.79 -13.39 1.22
C ARG A 43 -15.63 -13.77 2.44
N GLU A 44 -16.62 -14.63 2.27
CA GLU A 44 -17.47 -15.08 3.39
C GLU A 44 -16.67 -15.77 4.50
N GLU A 45 -15.56 -16.44 4.13
CA GLU A 45 -14.61 -17.08 5.05
C GLU A 45 -13.83 -16.07 5.94
N SER A 46 -13.78 -14.78 5.56
CA SER A 46 -13.00 -13.78 6.31
C SER A 46 -13.60 -13.44 7.68
N ILE A 47 -14.85 -13.85 7.94
CA ILE A 47 -15.54 -13.65 9.23
C ILE A 47 -14.81 -14.35 10.38
N ASN A 48 -14.10 -15.45 10.09
CA ASN A 48 -13.37 -16.23 11.09
C ASN A 48 -11.85 -15.98 11.08
N HIS A 49 -11.36 -15.11 10.20
CA HIS A 49 -9.94 -14.78 10.13
C HIS A 49 -9.58 -13.68 11.14
N ASP A 50 -8.38 -13.76 11.71
CA ASP A 50 -7.83 -12.66 12.50
C ASP A 50 -7.57 -11.47 11.56
N MET A 51 -8.01 -10.28 11.97
CA MET A 51 -7.76 -9.05 11.23
C MET A 51 -6.26 -8.75 11.13
N ALA A 52 -5.46 -9.20 12.10
CA ALA A 52 -4.01 -9.08 12.07
C ALA A 52 -3.40 -9.89 10.91
N ASP A 53 -3.93 -11.09 10.64
CA ASP A 53 -3.47 -11.94 9.54
C ASP A 53 -3.84 -11.32 8.19
N ILE A 54 -5.08 -10.83 8.04
CA ILE A 54 -5.53 -10.15 6.83
C ILE A 54 -4.65 -8.92 6.54
N ALA A 55 -4.31 -8.14 7.57
CA ALA A 55 -3.43 -6.99 7.41
C ALA A 55 -2.01 -7.41 6.98
N SER A 56 -1.44 -8.44 7.63
CA SER A 56 -0.13 -9.00 7.29
C SER A 56 -0.07 -9.48 5.83
N ASP A 57 -1.03 -10.31 5.42
CA ASP A 57 -1.12 -10.84 4.06
C ASP A 57 -1.29 -9.72 3.02
N SER A 58 -2.09 -8.70 3.35
CA SER A 58 -2.31 -7.56 2.46
C SER A 58 -1.03 -6.77 2.20
N TYR A 59 -0.19 -6.56 3.23
CA TYR A 59 1.12 -5.94 3.04
C TYR A 59 2.10 -6.84 2.29
N ALA A 60 2.04 -8.16 2.49
CA ALA A 60 2.87 -9.10 1.72
C ALA A 60 2.54 -9.06 0.22
N VAL A 61 1.26 -8.95 -0.13
CA VAL A 61 0.81 -8.73 -1.52
C VAL A 61 1.32 -7.39 -2.05
N ALA A 62 1.21 -6.32 -1.27
CA ALA A 62 1.72 -5.00 -1.66
C ALA A 62 3.23 -5.03 -1.97
N ASP A 63 4.02 -5.67 -1.11
CA ASP A 63 5.47 -5.80 -1.27
C ASP A 63 5.82 -6.67 -2.50
N ALA A 64 4.99 -7.67 -2.84
CA ALA A 64 5.13 -8.44 -4.08
C ALA A 64 4.89 -7.59 -5.33
N MET A 65 3.85 -6.76 -5.32
CA MET A 65 3.56 -5.85 -6.43
C MET A 65 4.64 -4.80 -6.63
N LEU A 66 5.25 -4.30 -5.55
CA LEU A 66 6.38 -3.36 -5.63
C LEU A 66 7.61 -4.02 -6.23
N ARG A 67 7.97 -5.24 -5.78
CA ARG A 67 9.08 -6.01 -6.35
C ARG A 67 8.91 -6.28 -7.84
N GLU A 68 7.70 -6.61 -8.28
CA GLU A 68 7.42 -6.85 -9.70
C GLU A 68 7.66 -5.62 -10.57
N ARG A 69 7.51 -4.41 -10.02
CA ARG A 69 7.79 -3.14 -10.74
C ARG A 69 9.27 -2.79 -10.83
N GLU A 70 10.10 -3.41 -10.00
CA GLU A 70 11.55 -3.21 -10.01
C GLU A 70 12.26 -4.14 -11.02
N ASN A 71 11.52 -5.06 -11.65
CA ASN A 71 11.97 -5.93 -12.75
C ASN A 71 11.79 -5.26 -14.13
#